data_AF-A0A6G3ZCU1-F1
#
_entry.id   AF-A0A6G3ZCU1-F1
#
_cell.length_a   1.000
_cell.length_b   1.000
_cell.length_c   1.000
_cell.angle_alpha   90.00
_cell.angle_beta   90.00
_cell.angle_gamma   90.00
#
_symmetry.space_group_name_H-M   'P 1'
#
loop_
_entity.id
_entity.type
_entity.pdbx_description
1 polymer ?
#
loop_
_entity_poly.entity_id
_entity_poly.type
_entity_poly.pdbx_seq_one_letter_code
_entity_poly.pdbx_strand_id
1 'polypeptide(L)'
;YQKQTGDRAAWFAAIDHTLHSLWQPILVPILRHLGQTKRSSATLIPTGFYSFLPLHAAWTQDAQGNRRYACDFIEFRYAPNALSLKAASDIAAHIPATQLLAVNEPQPTDSSPLPSSSEEIAQAVAAFPSKGNWKLLQHEAATPTAVSEALPSYSVAHFSCHGSASFQTPLDSGLLMAHDEVLSLRNLLDLKLQGLRLAILSACETGLPGTNLPDEVISLPTGLLQAGAAGVVSSLWSVADLSTMLLISRFYELWRPQDPTIQPLEPPAALRQAQLWLRDSAGPELAPSLHISHPELAARLEQTPDKHPFAHPYYWAAFTYTGV
;
A
#
# COMPACT_ATOMS: atom_id res chain seq x y z
N TYR A 1 -3.89 -12.76 16.32
CA TYR A 1 -3.11 -11.54 16.12
C TYR A 1 -2.86 -10.73 17.41
N GLN A 2 -3.76 -10.67 18.41
CA GLN A 2 -3.51 -9.96 19.68
C GLN A 2 -2.75 -10.72 20.79
N LYS A 3 -2.34 -11.97 20.56
CA LYS A 3 -1.42 -12.70 21.45
C LYS A 3 -0.56 -13.60 20.58
N GLN A 4 0.73 -13.31 20.45
CA GLN A 4 1.84 -14.28 20.35
C GLN A 4 3.09 -13.58 19.81
N THR A 5 3.97 -13.18 20.72
CA THR A 5 5.38 -12.89 20.40
C THR A 5 6.11 -14.10 19.79
N GLY A 6 5.53 -15.31 19.88
CA GLY A 6 5.97 -16.52 19.18
C GLY A 6 5.62 -16.59 17.69
N ASP A 7 4.68 -15.77 17.19
CA ASP A 7 4.19 -15.84 15.81
C ASP A 7 5.01 -14.95 14.85
N ARG A 8 5.55 -13.81 15.33
CA ARG A 8 6.28 -12.87 14.46
C ARG A 8 7.54 -13.47 13.82
N ALA A 9 8.31 -14.25 14.57
CA ALA A 9 9.50 -14.92 14.03
C ALA A 9 9.12 -16.01 13.02
N ALA A 10 8.05 -16.75 13.28
CA ALA A 10 7.51 -17.75 12.36
C ALA A 10 6.99 -17.08 11.07
N TRP A 11 6.30 -15.95 11.20
CA TRP A 11 5.83 -15.14 10.08
C TRP A 11 6.97 -14.58 9.24
N PHE A 12 8.04 -14.09 9.88
CA PHE A 12 9.23 -13.61 9.19
C PHE A 12 9.89 -14.75 8.40
N ALA A 13 10.07 -15.91 9.03
CA ALA A 13 10.61 -17.09 8.37
C ALA A 13 9.72 -17.58 7.22
N ALA A 14 8.40 -17.55 7.38
CA ALA A 14 7.44 -17.94 6.34
C ALA A 14 7.49 -16.99 5.14
N ILE A 15 7.54 -15.67 5.38
CA ILE A 15 7.75 -14.68 4.33
C ILE A 15 9.08 -14.96 3.62
N ASP A 16 10.19 -15.04 4.35
CA ASP A 16 11.51 -15.23 3.77
C ASP A 16 11.59 -16.51 2.93
N HIS A 17 11.09 -17.63 3.45
CA HIS A 17 11.07 -18.91 2.74
C HIS A 17 10.21 -18.85 1.48
N THR A 18 9.01 -18.27 1.59
CA THR A 18 8.08 -18.15 0.46
C THR A 18 8.67 -17.26 -0.63
N LEU A 19 9.20 -16.09 -0.28
CA LEU A 19 9.78 -15.18 -1.26
C LEU A 19 11.02 -15.76 -1.93
N HIS A 20 11.80 -16.57 -1.22
CA HIS A 20 12.92 -17.28 -1.84
C HIS A 20 12.44 -18.36 -2.83
N SER A 21 11.41 -19.13 -2.46
CA SER A 21 10.91 -20.23 -3.29
C SER A 21 10.27 -19.76 -4.59
N LEU A 22 9.76 -18.52 -4.63
CA LEU A 22 9.19 -17.89 -5.84
C LEU A 22 10.26 -17.47 -6.86
N TRP A 23 11.51 -17.25 -6.44
CA TRP A 23 12.54 -16.63 -7.28
C TRP A 23 12.83 -17.43 -8.56
N GLN A 24 13.29 -18.68 -8.39
CA GLN A 24 13.69 -19.53 -9.52
C GLN A 24 12.54 -19.89 -10.46
N PRO A 25 11.38 -20.39 -9.98
CA PRO A 25 10.32 -20.84 -10.89
C PRO A 25 9.57 -19.70 -11.56
N ILE A 26 9.43 -18.54 -10.91
CA ILE A 26 8.54 -17.45 -11.39
C ILE A 26 9.36 -16.27 -11.90
N LEU A 27 10.22 -15.69 -11.06
CA LEU A 27 10.84 -14.40 -11.37
C LEU A 27 12.00 -14.51 -12.35
N VAL A 28 12.83 -15.56 -12.28
CA VAL A 28 13.96 -15.73 -13.22
C VAL A 28 13.52 -15.76 -14.68
N PRO A 29 12.50 -16.53 -15.10
CA PRO A 29 11.99 -16.49 -16.48
C PRO A 29 11.50 -15.10 -16.90
N ILE A 30 10.75 -14.42 -16.02
CA ILE A 30 10.19 -13.09 -16.27
C ILE A 30 11.30 -12.06 -16.45
N LEU A 31 12.23 -11.96 -15.48
CA LEU A 31 13.33 -11.00 -15.52
C LEU A 31 14.26 -11.24 -16.72
N ARG A 32 14.52 -12.50 -17.07
CA ARG A 32 15.31 -12.84 -18.27
C ARG A 32 14.63 -12.33 -19.55
N HIS A 33 13.33 -12.59 -19.70
CA HIS A 33 12.58 -12.15 -20.87
C HIS A 33 12.50 -10.61 -20.97
N LEU A 34 12.26 -9.94 -19.85
CA LEU A 34 12.21 -8.47 -19.80
C LEU A 34 13.59 -7.84 -20.08
N GLY A 35 14.67 -8.45 -19.57
CA GLY A 35 16.04 -8.03 -19.88
C GLY A 35 16.38 -8.16 -21.37
N GLN A 36 15.99 -9.26 -22.02
CA GLN A 36 16.16 -9.45 -23.47
C GLN A 36 15.39 -8.42 -24.29
N THR A 37 14.23 -7.99 -23.81
CA THR A 37 13.37 -6.99 -24.46
C THR A 37 13.63 -5.55 -24.00
N LYS A 38 14.66 -5.33 -23.16
CA LYS A 38 15.05 -4.03 -22.59
C LYS A 38 13.89 -3.28 -21.90
N ARG A 39 13.03 -4.01 -21.20
CA ARG A 39 11.91 -3.46 -20.43
C ARG A 39 12.33 -3.26 -18.97
N SER A 40 12.00 -2.10 -18.41
CA SER A 40 12.29 -1.71 -17.02
C SER A 40 11.07 -1.78 -16.09
N SER A 41 9.92 -2.22 -16.60
CA SER A 41 8.69 -2.37 -15.83
C SER A 41 7.84 -3.53 -16.35
N ALA A 42 6.98 -4.07 -15.48
CA ALA A 42 6.02 -5.12 -15.80
C ALA A 42 4.72 -4.99 -14.99
N THR A 43 3.58 -5.27 -15.64
CA THR A 43 2.31 -5.50 -14.96
C THR A 43 2.07 -6.99 -14.86
N LEU A 44 2.00 -7.50 -13.62
CA LEU A 44 1.71 -8.89 -13.31
C LEU A 44 0.19 -9.07 -13.22
N ILE A 45 -0.31 -10.11 -13.89
CA ILE A 45 -1.69 -10.59 -13.74
C ILE A 45 -1.57 -11.96 -13.05
N PRO A 46 -1.43 -12.01 -11.72
CA PRO A 46 -1.32 -13.28 -11.01
C PRO A 46 -2.65 -14.02 -11.01
N THR A 47 -2.58 -15.35 -11.00
CA THR A 47 -3.75 -16.24 -10.93
C THR A 47 -3.58 -17.20 -9.76
N GLY A 48 -4.70 -17.74 -9.27
CA GLY A 48 -4.78 -18.62 -8.12
C GLY A 48 -4.13 -18.00 -6.89
N PHE A 49 -3.44 -18.83 -6.10
CA PHE A 49 -2.79 -18.40 -4.86
C PHE A 49 -1.63 -17.41 -5.06
N TYR A 50 -1.14 -17.23 -6.29
CA TYR A 50 -0.10 -16.22 -6.55
C TYR A 50 -0.61 -14.79 -6.39
N SER A 51 -1.93 -14.57 -6.43
CA SER A 51 -2.53 -13.25 -6.19
C SER A 51 -2.35 -12.77 -4.74
N PHE A 52 -2.03 -13.68 -3.81
CA PHE A 52 -1.80 -13.36 -2.40
C PHE A 52 -0.32 -13.16 -2.05
N LEU A 53 0.57 -13.29 -3.03
CA LEU A 53 2.02 -13.27 -2.80
C LEU A 53 2.64 -12.00 -3.38
N PRO A 54 3.58 -11.35 -2.67
CA PRO A 54 4.26 -10.18 -3.18
C PRO A 54 5.38 -10.62 -4.13
N LEU A 55 5.00 -10.98 -5.36
CA LEU A 55 5.93 -11.49 -6.39
C LEU A 55 7.10 -10.52 -6.65
N HIS A 56 6.84 -9.22 -6.52
CA HIS A 56 7.84 -8.15 -6.63
C HIS A 56 8.96 -8.25 -5.57
N ALA A 57 8.72 -8.94 -4.45
CA ALA A 57 9.66 -9.13 -3.37
C ALA A 57 10.26 -10.55 -3.32
N ALA A 58 10.06 -11.39 -4.35
CA ALA A 58 10.80 -12.65 -4.44
C ALA A 58 12.31 -12.37 -4.48
N TRP A 59 13.13 -13.23 -3.87
CA TRP A 59 14.55 -12.93 -3.63
C TRP A 59 15.54 -14.08 -3.85
N THR A 60 16.78 -13.70 -4.15
CA THR A 60 17.95 -14.58 -4.25
C THR A 60 19.16 -13.94 -3.57
N GLN A 61 20.25 -14.69 -3.42
CA GLN A 61 21.57 -14.11 -3.10
C GLN A 61 22.37 -13.87 -4.39
N ASP A 62 23.11 -12.78 -4.43
CA ASP A 62 24.15 -12.56 -5.45
C ASP A 62 25.45 -13.32 -5.11
N ALA A 63 26.45 -13.23 -5.99
CA ALA A 63 27.72 -13.93 -5.82
C ALA A 63 28.51 -13.51 -4.58
N GLN A 64 28.20 -12.34 -4.01
CA GLN A 64 28.80 -11.82 -2.78
C GLN A 64 27.97 -12.18 -1.53
N GLY A 65 26.87 -12.92 -1.71
CA GLY A 65 25.97 -13.32 -0.63
C GLY A 65 24.94 -12.25 -0.25
N ASN A 66 24.90 -11.10 -0.94
CA ASN A 66 23.94 -10.05 -0.66
C ASN A 66 22.57 -10.45 -1.20
N ARG A 67 21.53 -10.11 -0.44
CA ARG A 67 20.16 -10.37 -0.85
C ARG A 67 19.75 -9.42 -1.97
N ARG A 68 19.15 -9.96 -3.03
CA ARG A 68 18.58 -9.24 -4.17
C ARG A 68 17.12 -9.64 -4.35
N TYR A 69 16.26 -8.65 -4.51
CA TYR A 69 14.82 -8.78 -4.69
C TYR A 69 14.43 -8.47 -6.14
N ALA A 70 13.29 -8.97 -6.60
CA ALA A 70 12.86 -8.73 -7.98
C ALA A 70 12.67 -7.23 -8.24
N CYS A 71 12.12 -6.50 -7.27
CA CYS A 71 11.97 -5.06 -7.30
C CYS A 71 13.30 -4.29 -7.38
N ASP A 72 14.47 -4.88 -7.14
CA ASP A 72 15.75 -4.21 -7.37
C ASP A 72 16.02 -3.99 -8.86
N PHE A 73 15.47 -4.86 -9.72
CA PHE A 73 15.80 -4.89 -11.14
C PHE A 73 14.83 -4.07 -11.99
N ILE A 74 13.53 -4.14 -11.70
CA ILE A 74 12.47 -3.47 -12.48
C ILE A 74 11.32 -3.00 -11.58
N GLU A 75 10.46 -2.16 -12.14
CA GLU A 75 9.17 -1.78 -11.55
C GLU A 75 8.11 -2.87 -11.77
N PHE A 76 7.34 -3.18 -10.73
CA PHE A 76 6.21 -4.10 -10.81
C PHE A 76 4.90 -3.40 -10.45
N ARG A 77 3.88 -3.68 -11.25
CA ARG A 77 2.46 -3.37 -10.98
C ARG A 77 1.66 -4.65 -11.01
N TYR A 78 0.47 -4.62 -10.44
CA TYR A 78 -0.48 -5.73 -10.45
C TYR A 78 -1.75 -5.33 -11.20
N ALA A 79 -2.43 -6.30 -11.78
CA ALA A 79 -3.77 -6.12 -12.28
C ALA A 79 -4.55 -7.43 -12.11
N PRO A 80 -5.85 -7.36 -11.79
CA PRO A 80 -6.66 -8.58 -11.66
C PRO A 80 -6.86 -9.26 -13.01
N ASN A 81 -6.94 -8.48 -14.10
CA ASN A 81 -7.08 -8.97 -15.47
C ASN A 81 -6.78 -7.83 -16.47
N ALA A 82 -6.65 -8.18 -17.76
CA ALA A 82 -6.34 -7.21 -18.81
C ALA A 82 -7.47 -6.20 -19.08
N LEU A 83 -8.74 -6.56 -18.81
CA LEU A 83 -9.89 -5.68 -19.02
C LEU A 83 -9.90 -4.54 -17.98
N SER A 84 -9.72 -4.87 -16.70
CA SER A 84 -9.57 -3.89 -15.63
C SER A 84 -8.38 -2.98 -15.85
N LEU A 85 -7.26 -3.51 -16.35
CA LEU A 85 -6.08 -2.71 -16.69
C LEU A 85 -6.37 -1.69 -17.82
N LYS A 86 -7.10 -2.11 -18.86
CA LYS A 86 -7.52 -1.21 -19.94
C LYS A 86 -8.45 -0.12 -19.43
N ALA A 87 -9.47 -0.47 -18.66
CA ALA A 87 -10.40 0.49 -18.07
C ALA A 87 -9.68 1.50 -17.17
N ALA A 88 -8.77 1.02 -16.32
CA ALA A 88 -7.94 1.85 -15.47
C ALA A 88 -7.06 2.83 -16.29
N SER A 89 -6.51 2.37 -17.42
CA SER A 89 -5.71 3.22 -18.34
C SER A 89 -6.54 4.34 -18.94
N ASP A 90 -7.77 4.03 -19.34
CA ASP A 90 -8.69 5.01 -19.91
C ASP A 90 -9.06 6.07 -18.85
N ILE A 91 -9.29 5.67 -17.59
CA ILE A 91 -9.55 6.61 -16.48
C ILE A 91 -8.31 7.48 -16.20
N ALA A 92 -7.13 6.88 -16.05
CA ALA A 92 -5.90 7.59 -15.72
C ALA A 92 -5.50 8.63 -16.79
N ALA A 93 -5.85 8.39 -18.06
CA ALA A 93 -5.57 9.33 -19.15
C ALA A 93 -6.39 10.62 -19.07
N HIS A 94 -7.54 10.62 -18.38
CA HIS A 94 -8.48 11.75 -18.36
C HIS A 94 -8.65 12.39 -16.99
N ILE A 95 -8.32 11.68 -15.90
CA ILE A 95 -8.56 12.14 -14.53
C ILE A 95 -7.25 12.54 -13.85
N PRO A 96 -7.02 13.83 -13.57
CA PRO A 96 -5.83 14.28 -12.86
C PRO A 96 -5.95 14.01 -11.35
N ALA A 97 -4.85 13.62 -10.71
CA ALA A 97 -4.75 13.43 -9.26
C ALA A 97 -4.54 14.77 -8.52
N THR A 98 -5.59 15.58 -8.41
CA THR A 98 -5.53 16.96 -7.88
C THR A 98 -6.30 17.17 -6.60
N GLN A 99 -7.25 16.29 -6.25
CA GLN A 99 -8.11 16.47 -5.07
C GLN A 99 -8.04 15.25 -4.14
N LEU A 100 -7.71 15.47 -2.87
CA LEU A 100 -7.53 14.44 -1.85
C LEU A 100 -8.69 14.36 -0.86
N LEU A 101 -9.33 13.20 -0.74
CA LEU A 101 -10.09 12.82 0.45
C LEU A 101 -9.16 12.03 1.38
N ALA A 102 -8.88 12.56 2.56
CA ALA A 102 -8.08 11.91 3.59
C ALA A 102 -8.99 11.44 4.73
N VAL A 103 -8.84 10.18 5.13
CA VAL A 103 -9.50 9.60 6.30
C VAL A 103 -8.42 9.28 7.34
N ASN A 104 -8.50 9.93 8.49
CA ASN A 104 -7.53 9.81 9.58
C ASN A 104 -8.16 9.11 10.78
N GLU A 105 -7.72 7.88 11.05
CA GLU A 105 -8.00 7.10 12.25
C GLU A 105 -9.44 7.24 12.76
N PRO A 106 -10.42 6.61 12.10
CA PRO A 106 -11.80 6.62 12.57
C PRO A 106 -11.91 6.10 14.01
N GLN A 107 -12.60 6.87 14.84
CA GLN A 107 -12.79 6.62 16.27
C GLN A 107 -14.19 7.10 16.68
N PRO A 108 -14.78 6.59 17.76
CA PRO A 108 -14.32 5.44 18.55
C PRO A 108 -14.44 4.12 17.77
N THR A 109 -13.55 3.17 18.04
CA THR A 109 -13.65 1.77 17.58
C THR A 109 -13.09 0.85 18.66
N ASP A 110 -13.43 -0.44 18.62
CA ASP A 110 -12.87 -1.49 19.48
C ASP A 110 -11.44 -1.91 19.07
N SER A 111 -10.92 -1.35 17.97
CA SER A 111 -9.58 -1.66 17.46
C SER A 111 -8.48 -0.88 18.19
N SER A 112 -7.24 -1.38 18.10
CA SER A 112 -6.09 -0.67 18.66
C SER A 112 -5.86 0.67 17.94
N PRO A 113 -5.41 1.73 18.64
CA PRO A 113 -5.12 3.01 18.02
C PRO A 113 -3.99 2.91 16.98
N LEU A 114 -3.99 3.84 16.03
CA LEU A 114 -2.99 4.05 14.98
C LEU A 114 -2.25 5.36 15.25
N PRO A 115 -1.33 5.40 16.23
CA PRO A 115 -0.70 6.64 16.69
C PRO A 115 0.09 7.38 15.59
N SER A 116 0.55 6.69 14.54
CA SER A 116 1.24 7.31 13.41
C SER A 116 0.30 7.81 12.29
N SER A 117 -1.00 7.51 12.34
CA SER A 117 -1.98 7.89 11.30
C SER A 117 -2.03 9.41 11.06
N SER A 118 -1.98 10.20 12.13
CA SER A 118 -2.04 11.66 12.01
C SER A 118 -0.84 12.25 11.26
N GLU A 119 0.34 11.66 11.42
CA GLU A 119 1.54 12.09 10.70
C GLU A 119 1.50 11.68 9.22
N GLU A 120 1.09 10.44 8.95
CA GLU A 120 0.87 9.95 7.59
C GLU A 120 -0.11 10.84 6.81
N ILE A 121 -1.23 11.21 7.43
CA ILE A 121 -2.23 12.08 6.81
C ILE A 121 -1.74 13.52 6.69
N ALA A 122 -0.95 14.03 7.64
CA ALA A 122 -0.35 15.35 7.51
C ALA A 122 0.56 15.44 6.28
N GLN A 123 1.36 14.40 5.99
CA GLN A 123 2.18 14.32 4.79
C GLN A 123 1.34 14.25 3.52
N ALA A 124 0.27 13.43 3.53
CA ALA A 124 -0.66 13.36 2.42
C ALA A 124 -1.30 14.72 2.12
N VAL A 125 -1.79 15.45 3.14
CA VAL A 125 -2.41 16.77 2.98
C VAL A 125 -1.40 17.81 2.49
N ALA A 126 -0.17 17.79 3.02
CA ALA A 126 0.90 18.69 2.60
C ALA A 126 1.29 18.51 1.12
N ALA A 127 1.07 17.31 0.56
CA ALA A 127 1.26 17.04 -0.86
C ALA A 127 0.20 17.70 -1.76
N PHE A 128 -0.91 18.24 -1.23
CA PHE A 128 -1.97 18.93 -1.99
C PHE A 128 -2.16 20.39 -1.49
N PRO A 129 -1.19 21.29 -1.72
CA PRO A 129 -1.12 22.59 -1.04
C PRO A 129 -2.16 23.63 -1.49
N SER A 130 -2.81 23.44 -2.65
CA SER A 130 -3.83 24.37 -3.13
C SER A 130 -5.05 24.35 -2.21
N LYS A 131 -5.45 25.53 -1.71
CA LYS A 131 -6.64 25.67 -0.85
C LYS A 131 -7.87 25.08 -1.54
N GLY A 132 -8.60 24.21 -0.84
CA GLY A 132 -9.81 23.56 -1.34
C GLY A 132 -9.59 22.24 -2.09
N ASN A 133 -8.34 21.80 -2.27
CA ASN A 133 -8.03 20.54 -2.95
C ASN A 133 -7.99 19.33 -2.02
N TRP A 134 -8.33 19.47 -0.74
CA TRP A 134 -8.42 18.33 0.15
C TRP A 134 -9.58 18.46 1.14
N LYS A 135 -10.07 17.32 1.61
CA LYS A 135 -10.99 17.18 2.74
C LYS A 135 -10.47 16.11 3.67
N LEU A 136 -10.47 16.44 4.96
CA LEU A 136 -10.06 15.55 6.03
C LEU A 136 -11.32 15.12 6.79
N LEU A 137 -11.54 13.80 6.87
CA LEU A 137 -12.48 13.18 7.79
C LEU A 137 -11.65 12.48 8.87
N GLN A 138 -11.72 12.98 10.09
CA GLN A 138 -10.89 12.52 11.21
C GLN A 138 -11.77 12.02 12.34
N HIS A 139 -11.37 10.91 12.98
CA HIS A 139 -12.03 10.34 14.16
C HIS A 139 -13.54 10.17 13.94
N GLU A 140 -14.39 10.80 14.75
CA GLU A 140 -15.85 10.64 14.72
C GLU A 140 -16.48 11.14 13.41
N ALA A 141 -15.79 12.02 12.67
CA ALA A 141 -16.28 12.50 11.38
C ALA A 141 -16.10 11.48 10.25
N ALA A 142 -15.29 10.44 10.45
CA ALA A 142 -15.01 9.41 9.46
C ALA A 142 -16.04 8.27 9.51
N THR A 143 -17.30 8.59 9.22
CA THR A 143 -18.40 7.61 9.12
C THR A 143 -18.52 7.06 7.69
N PRO A 144 -19.10 5.86 7.47
CA PRO A 144 -19.32 5.34 6.13
C PRO A 144 -20.13 6.30 5.24
N THR A 145 -21.13 6.98 5.82
CA THR A 145 -21.97 7.96 5.13
C THR A 145 -21.15 9.17 4.70
N ALA A 146 -20.39 9.78 5.60
CA ALA A 146 -19.59 10.97 5.29
C ALA A 146 -18.52 10.69 4.22
N VAL A 147 -17.91 9.50 4.27
CA VAL A 147 -16.97 9.06 3.23
C VAL A 147 -17.70 8.83 1.91
N SER A 148 -18.82 8.11 1.91
CA SER A 148 -19.58 7.77 0.70
C SER A 148 -20.10 9.01 -0.03
N GLU A 149 -20.51 10.05 0.70
CA GLU A 149 -20.93 11.33 0.13
C GLU A 149 -19.76 12.12 -0.45
N ALA A 150 -18.58 12.07 0.19
CA ALA A 150 -17.41 12.83 -0.23
C ALA A 150 -16.68 12.17 -1.41
N LEU A 151 -16.43 10.87 -1.32
CA LEU A 151 -15.50 10.11 -2.17
C LEU A 151 -15.71 10.32 -3.68
N PRO A 152 -16.93 10.36 -4.24
CA PRO A 152 -17.14 10.61 -5.66
C PRO A 152 -16.62 11.97 -6.17
N SER A 153 -16.38 12.93 -5.28
CA SER A 153 -15.91 14.28 -5.63
C SER A 153 -14.40 14.45 -5.55
N TYR A 154 -13.63 13.40 -5.22
CA TYR A 154 -12.18 13.47 -5.07
C TYR A 154 -11.50 12.48 -6.01
N SER A 155 -10.38 12.90 -6.60
CA SER A 155 -9.60 12.05 -7.50
C SER A 155 -8.51 11.25 -6.81
N VAL A 156 -8.23 11.53 -5.54
CA VAL A 156 -7.34 10.76 -4.69
C VAL A 156 -8.05 10.49 -3.38
N ALA A 157 -8.00 9.25 -2.91
CA ALA A 157 -8.52 8.88 -1.60
C ALA A 157 -7.40 8.21 -0.80
N HIS A 158 -7.22 8.62 0.46
CA HIS A 158 -6.25 8.03 1.37
C HIS A 158 -6.96 7.64 2.65
N PHE A 159 -6.94 6.34 2.94
CA PHE A 159 -7.52 5.74 4.12
C PHE A 159 -6.42 5.25 5.07
N SER A 160 -6.18 6.00 6.15
CA SER A 160 -5.35 5.56 7.27
C SER A 160 -6.28 5.08 8.40
N CYS A 161 -6.64 3.81 8.33
CA CYS A 161 -7.65 3.17 9.20
C CYS A 161 -7.45 1.66 9.22
N HIS A 162 -8.21 0.92 10.03
CA HIS A 162 -8.17 -0.55 9.99
C HIS A 162 -8.98 -1.09 8.81
N GLY A 163 -8.55 -2.22 8.24
CA GLY A 163 -9.32 -3.00 7.29
C GLY A 163 -10.07 -4.11 7.99
N SER A 164 -11.25 -4.45 7.48
CA SER A 164 -12.03 -5.61 7.89
C SER A 164 -12.18 -6.55 6.70
N ALA A 165 -11.77 -7.80 6.83
CA ALA A 165 -11.90 -8.78 5.75
C ALA A 165 -12.88 -9.90 6.15
N SER A 166 -13.85 -10.15 5.28
CA SER A 166 -14.83 -11.22 5.43
C SER A 166 -14.58 -12.31 4.40
N PHE A 167 -14.07 -13.46 4.87
CA PHE A 167 -13.74 -14.61 4.02
C PHE A 167 -14.97 -15.29 3.41
N GLN A 168 -16.07 -15.32 4.17
CA GLN A 168 -17.30 -15.99 3.77
C GLN A 168 -18.15 -15.08 2.87
N THR A 169 -18.08 -13.77 3.10
CA THR A 169 -18.82 -12.77 2.33
C THR A 169 -17.87 -11.67 1.88
N PRO A 170 -17.09 -11.86 0.79
CA PRO A 170 -16.04 -10.92 0.37
C PRO A 170 -16.51 -9.48 0.19
N LEU A 171 -17.76 -9.28 -0.27
CA LEU A 171 -18.38 -7.95 -0.45
C LEU A 171 -18.62 -7.20 0.87
N ASP A 172 -18.63 -7.89 2.00
CA ASP A 172 -18.76 -7.29 3.34
C ASP A 172 -17.39 -6.92 3.92
N SER A 173 -16.28 -7.29 3.25
CA SER A 173 -14.96 -6.72 3.56
C SER A 173 -14.97 -5.22 3.30
N GLY A 174 -14.18 -4.45 4.03
CA GLY A 174 -14.20 -3.01 3.92
C GLY A 174 -13.21 -2.31 4.85
N LEU A 175 -13.47 -1.04 5.09
CA LEU A 175 -12.68 -0.19 5.96
C LEU A 175 -13.46 0.06 7.25
N LEU A 176 -12.80 -0.09 8.40
CA LEU A 176 -13.38 0.20 9.70
C LEU A 176 -13.49 1.71 9.88
N MET A 177 -14.71 2.18 10.10
CA MET A 177 -15.08 3.58 10.26
C MET A 177 -15.44 3.87 11.72
N ALA A 178 -15.77 5.12 12.03
CA ALA A 178 -16.17 5.52 13.37
C ALA A 178 -17.37 4.70 13.86
N HIS A 179 -17.46 4.47 15.17
CA HIS A 179 -18.51 3.70 15.82
C HIS A 179 -18.60 2.22 15.40
N ASP A 180 -17.46 1.62 15.07
CA ASP A 180 -17.34 0.23 14.61
C ASP A 180 -18.17 -0.09 13.36
N GLU A 181 -18.53 0.95 12.60
CA GLU A 181 -19.19 0.80 11.32
C GLU A 181 -18.18 0.35 10.24
N VAL A 182 -18.67 -0.25 9.16
CA VAL A 182 -17.82 -0.70 8.05
C VAL A 182 -18.25 -0.02 6.76
N LEU A 183 -17.34 0.70 6.12
CA LEU A 183 -17.48 1.08 4.72
C LEU A 183 -17.15 -0.14 3.86
N SER A 184 -18.17 -0.93 3.55
CA SER A 184 -18.01 -2.21 2.86
C SER A 184 -17.66 -2.02 1.38
N LEU A 185 -17.10 -3.07 0.80
CA LEU A 185 -16.82 -3.12 -0.61
C LEU A 185 -18.11 -3.01 -1.44
N ARG A 186 -19.22 -3.58 -0.94
CA ARG A 186 -20.55 -3.36 -1.53
C ARG A 186 -20.88 -1.88 -1.63
N ASN A 187 -20.69 -1.12 -0.54
CA ASN A 187 -20.93 0.33 -0.55
C ASN A 187 -20.03 1.03 -1.58
N LEU A 188 -18.74 0.68 -1.63
CA LEU A 188 -17.79 1.29 -2.57
C LEU A 188 -18.14 1.01 -4.04
N LEU A 189 -18.61 -0.21 -4.36
CA LEU A 189 -19.05 -0.56 -5.71
C LEU A 189 -20.30 0.23 -6.16
N ASP A 190 -21.20 0.54 -5.22
CA ASP A 190 -22.41 1.32 -5.50
C ASP A 190 -22.11 2.80 -5.84
N LEU A 191 -20.96 3.33 -5.42
CA LEU A 191 -20.57 4.73 -5.62
C LEU A 191 -20.11 5.09 -7.03
N LYS A 192 -19.78 4.12 -7.89
CA LYS A 192 -19.29 4.34 -9.28
C LYS A 192 -18.19 5.40 -9.36
N LEU A 193 -17.05 5.08 -8.77
CA LEU A 193 -15.86 5.92 -8.58
C LEU A 193 -15.05 6.21 -9.87
N GLN A 194 -15.70 6.44 -11.02
CA GLN A 194 -15.04 6.68 -12.32
C GLN A 194 -14.15 7.94 -12.36
N GLY A 195 -14.21 8.78 -11.32
CA GLY A 195 -13.34 9.94 -11.10
C GLY A 195 -12.16 9.70 -10.16
N LEU A 196 -11.95 8.47 -9.67
CA LEU A 196 -10.91 8.16 -8.69
C LEU A 196 -9.61 7.74 -9.39
N ARG A 197 -8.61 8.62 -9.42
CA ARG A 197 -7.30 8.37 -10.04
C ARG A 197 -6.42 7.45 -9.18
N LEU A 198 -6.50 7.57 -7.85
CA LEU A 198 -5.70 6.76 -6.93
C LEU A 198 -6.41 6.58 -5.58
N ALA A 199 -6.52 5.33 -5.12
CA ALA A 199 -6.83 5.01 -3.73
C ALA A 199 -5.56 4.53 -3.01
N ILE A 200 -5.29 5.06 -1.82
CA ILE A 200 -4.23 4.59 -0.91
C ILE A 200 -4.95 3.97 0.28
N LEU A 201 -4.79 2.66 0.43
CA LEU A 201 -5.27 1.89 1.56
C LEU A 201 -4.06 1.61 2.47
N SER A 202 -3.80 2.53 3.39
CA SER A 202 -2.91 2.30 4.54
C SER A 202 -3.60 1.45 5.62
N ALA A 203 -4.60 0.68 5.19
CA ALA A 203 -5.37 -0.23 6.00
C ALA A 203 -4.81 -1.64 5.89
N CYS A 204 -4.86 -2.36 7.01
CA CYS A 204 -4.46 -3.74 7.07
C CYS A 204 -5.49 -4.61 6.33
N GLU A 205 -5.15 -5.19 5.18
CA GLU A 205 -5.91 -6.33 4.67
C GLU A 205 -5.47 -7.58 5.41
N THR A 206 -6.12 -7.90 6.52
CA THR A 206 -5.98 -9.23 7.12
C THR A 206 -7.10 -10.12 6.64
N GLY A 207 -7.01 -10.55 5.39
CA GLY A 207 -7.88 -11.61 4.93
C GLY A 207 -7.44 -12.15 3.59
N LEU A 208 -6.75 -13.29 3.62
CA LEU A 208 -6.61 -14.16 2.46
C LEU A 208 -7.98 -14.37 1.83
N PRO A 209 -8.28 -13.83 0.65
CA PRO A 209 -9.53 -14.06 -0.04
C PRO A 209 -9.86 -15.57 -0.05
N GLY A 210 -11.10 -15.95 0.30
CA GLY A 210 -11.52 -17.33 0.58
C GLY A 210 -10.90 -18.36 -0.37
N THR A 211 -10.16 -19.33 0.19
CA THR A 211 -9.27 -20.24 -0.55
C THR A 211 -9.97 -21.19 -1.54
N ASN A 212 -11.30 -21.18 -1.59
CA ASN A 212 -12.08 -22.08 -2.43
C ASN A 212 -12.08 -21.66 -3.90
N LEU A 213 -12.00 -20.35 -4.21
CA LEU A 213 -11.98 -19.80 -5.57
C LEU A 213 -11.06 -18.55 -5.64
N PRO A 214 -9.73 -18.71 -5.46
CA PRO A 214 -8.80 -17.58 -5.34
C PRO A 214 -8.78 -16.62 -6.54
N ASP A 215 -9.21 -17.07 -7.72
CA ASP A 215 -9.36 -16.23 -8.93
C ASP A 215 -10.67 -15.43 -8.97
N GLU A 216 -11.66 -15.77 -8.15
CA GLU A 216 -13.00 -15.14 -8.13
C GLU A 216 -13.23 -14.28 -6.87
N VAL A 217 -12.33 -14.35 -5.88
CA VAL A 217 -12.51 -13.57 -4.66
C VAL A 217 -12.10 -12.12 -4.87
N ILE A 218 -13.06 -11.23 -4.66
CA ILE A 218 -12.84 -9.79 -4.78
C ILE A 218 -12.12 -9.29 -3.52
N SER A 219 -10.83 -8.97 -3.65
CA SER A 219 -10.10 -8.18 -2.65
C SER A 219 -10.51 -6.71 -2.74
N LEU A 220 -10.32 -5.96 -1.66
CA LEU A 220 -10.65 -4.53 -1.61
C LEU A 220 -10.00 -3.71 -2.76
N PRO A 221 -8.72 -3.90 -3.15
CA PRO A 221 -8.14 -3.21 -4.30
C PRO A 221 -8.79 -3.59 -5.63
N THR A 222 -9.09 -4.88 -5.83
CA THR A 222 -9.79 -5.34 -7.04
C THR A 222 -11.18 -4.73 -7.13
N GLY A 223 -11.88 -4.67 -6.00
CA GLY A 223 -13.21 -4.09 -5.92
C GLY A 223 -13.22 -2.56 -6.12
N LEU A 224 -12.18 -1.84 -5.66
CA LEU A 224 -12.02 -0.41 -5.97
C LEU A 224 -11.73 -0.17 -7.45
N LEU A 225 -10.90 -1.01 -8.10
CA LEU A 225 -10.70 -0.95 -9.55
C LEU A 225 -12.03 -1.21 -10.30
N GLN A 226 -12.83 -2.17 -9.84
CA GLN A 226 -14.16 -2.44 -10.39
C GLN A 226 -15.14 -1.29 -10.14
N ALA A 227 -15.04 -0.60 -9.01
CA ALA A 227 -15.83 0.60 -8.71
C ALA A 227 -15.45 1.78 -9.62
N GLY A 228 -14.26 1.77 -10.24
CA GLY A 228 -13.81 2.80 -11.18
C GLY A 228 -12.52 3.50 -10.80
N ALA A 229 -11.77 3.01 -9.80
CA ALA A 229 -10.44 3.51 -9.52
C ALA A 229 -9.45 3.17 -10.65
N ALA A 230 -8.54 4.08 -10.99
CA ALA A 230 -7.46 3.79 -11.93
C ALA A 230 -6.26 3.07 -11.29
N GLY A 231 -6.02 3.32 -10.01
CA GLY A 231 -4.90 2.73 -9.27
C GLY A 231 -5.23 2.59 -7.80
N VAL A 232 -4.69 1.55 -7.18
CA VAL A 232 -4.82 1.29 -5.76
C VAL A 232 -3.47 0.91 -5.17
N VAL A 233 -3.01 1.65 -4.17
CA VAL A 233 -1.95 1.21 -3.25
C VAL A 233 -2.63 0.50 -2.08
N SER A 234 -2.24 -0.73 -1.79
CA SER A 234 -2.84 -1.53 -0.71
C SER A 234 -1.80 -2.49 -0.12
N SER A 235 -2.05 -2.97 1.10
CA SER A 235 -1.18 -3.94 1.77
C SER A 235 -1.79 -5.35 1.75
N LEU A 236 -0.98 -6.38 1.51
CA LEU A 236 -1.41 -7.79 1.50
C LEU A 236 -1.65 -8.39 2.90
N TRP A 237 -1.09 -7.76 3.93
CA TRP A 237 -1.23 -8.17 5.34
C TRP A 237 -1.13 -6.94 6.24
N SER A 238 -1.46 -7.10 7.52
CA SER A 238 -1.26 -6.05 8.53
C SER A 238 0.22 -5.73 8.72
N VAL A 239 0.62 -4.53 8.33
CA VAL A 239 1.97 -3.99 8.53
C VAL A 239 2.02 -3.18 9.82
N ALA A 240 3.21 -3.04 10.41
CA ALA A 240 3.37 -2.21 11.60
C ALA A 240 3.13 -0.72 11.27
N ASP A 241 2.29 -0.07 12.09
CA ASP A 241 1.87 1.33 11.96
C ASP A 241 3.02 2.28 11.60
N LEU A 242 4.09 2.26 12.38
CA LEU A 242 5.27 3.10 12.16
C LEU A 242 5.92 2.90 10.78
N SER A 243 6.10 1.65 10.33
CA SER A 243 6.69 1.39 9.02
C SER A 243 5.77 1.79 7.88
N THR A 244 4.45 1.66 8.06
CA THR A 244 3.45 2.13 7.09
C THR A 244 3.54 3.65 6.94
N MET A 245 3.53 4.39 8.05
CA MET A 245 3.65 5.84 8.02
C MET A 245 4.94 6.31 7.33
N LEU A 246 6.09 5.70 7.64
CA LEU A 246 7.36 6.04 6.97
C LEU A 246 7.30 5.77 5.46
N LEU A 247 6.79 4.61 5.06
CA LEU A 247 6.68 4.21 3.65
C LEU A 247 5.74 5.14 2.88
N ILE A 248 4.55 5.39 3.41
CA ILE A 248 3.50 6.18 2.74
C ILE A 248 3.88 7.67 2.71
N SER A 249 4.51 8.19 3.76
CA SER A 249 5.06 9.55 3.77
C SER A 249 6.11 9.70 2.66
N ARG A 250 7.06 8.75 2.58
CA ARG A 250 8.08 8.75 1.51
C ARG A 250 7.47 8.61 0.13
N PHE A 251 6.42 7.81 -0.01
CA PHE A 251 5.67 7.68 -1.26
C PHE A 251 5.10 9.04 -1.71
N TYR A 252 4.48 9.82 -0.81
CA TYR A 252 3.96 11.15 -1.15
C TYR A 252 5.07 12.14 -1.53
N GLU A 253 6.20 12.13 -0.83
CA GLU A 253 7.36 12.98 -1.16
C GLU A 253 7.88 12.71 -2.58
N LEU A 254 7.89 11.44 -3.00
CA LEU A 254 8.39 11.02 -4.32
C LEU A 254 7.36 11.23 -5.43
N TRP A 255 6.07 11.02 -5.15
CA TRP A 255 4.98 11.19 -6.11
C TRP A 255 4.63 12.67 -6.31
N ARG A 256 4.64 13.46 -5.23
CA ARG A 256 4.26 14.87 -5.19
C ARG A 256 5.30 15.68 -4.41
N PRO A 257 6.52 15.84 -4.96
CA PRO A 257 7.57 16.60 -4.31
C PRO A 257 7.13 18.06 -4.12
N GLN A 258 7.46 18.62 -2.96
CA GLN A 258 7.18 20.03 -2.64
C GLN A 258 8.14 20.99 -3.35
N ASP A 259 9.36 20.52 -3.61
CA ASP A 259 10.34 21.27 -4.41
C ASP A 259 9.98 21.15 -5.90
N PRO A 260 9.58 22.25 -6.57
CA PRO A 260 9.19 22.23 -7.97
C PRO A 260 10.34 21.89 -8.94
N THR A 261 11.58 21.85 -8.46
CA THR A 261 12.75 21.42 -9.25
C THR A 261 12.89 19.90 -9.33
N ILE A 262 12.24 19.16 -8.44
CA ILE A 262 12.25 17.69 -8.41
C ILE A 262 11.16 17.17 -9.34
N GLN A 263 11.53 16.31 -10.29
CA GLN A 263 10.56 15.65 -11.15
C GLN A 263 9.73 14.64 -10.34
N PRO A 264 8.38 14.74 -10.34
CA PRO A 264 7.53 13.75 -9.68
C PRO A 264 7.68 12.38 -10.33
N LEU A 265 7.66 11.33 -9.50
CA LEU A 265 7.56 9.95 -9.98
C LEU A 265 6.09 9.56 -10.16
N GLU A 266 5.80 8.71 -11.15
CA GLU A 266 4.49 8.07 -11.22
C GLU A 266 4.25 7.18 -9.99
N PRO A 267 3.00 7.00 -9.53
CA PRO A 267 2.72 6.29 -8.28
C PRO A 267 3.39 4.91 -8.14
N PRO A 268 3.48 4.05 -9.18
CA PRO A 268 4.16 2.76 -9.03
C PRO A 268 5.66 2.88 -8.82
N ALA A 269 6.30 3.84 -9.49
CA ALA A 269 7.70 4.16 -9.30
C ALA A 269 7.95 4.74 -7.91
N ALA A 270 7.08 5.66 -7.46
CA ALA A 270 7.14 6.25 -6.14
C ALA A 270 7.01 5.18 -5.03
N LEU A 271 6.07 4.23 -5.18
CA LEU A 271 5.88 3.14 -4.21
C LEU A 271 7.13 2.26 -4.16
N ARG A 272 7.64 1.83 -5.31
CA ARG A 272 8.87 1.04 -5.38
C ARG A 272 10.03 1.76 -4.69
N GLN A 273 10.24 3.04 -5.01
CA GLN A 273 11.36 3.79 -4.44
C GLN A 273 11.19 4.03 -2.94
N ALA A 274 9.96 4.21 -2.44
CA ALA A 274 9.67 4.25 -1.00
C ALA A 274 9.96 2.91 -0.32
N GLN A 275 9.63 1.77 -0.94
CA GLN A 275 9.95 0.44 -0.43
C GLN A 275 11.46 0.20 -0.36
N LEU A 276 12.20 0.54 -1.42
CA LEU A 276 13.66 0.41 -1.46
C LEU A 276 14.32 1.31 -0.41
N TRP A 277 13.87 2.56 -0.30
CA TRP A 277 14.32 3.49 0.74
C TRP A 277 14.08 2.93 2.14
N LEU A 278 12.87 2.49 2.48
CA LEU A 278 12.57 1.99 3.82
C LEU A 278 13.39 0.73 4.16
N ARG A 279 13.60 -0.15 3.18
CA ARG A 279 14.41 -1.37 3.31
C ARG A 279 15.88 -1.04 3.58
N ASP A 280 16.43 -0.12 2.82
CA ASP A 280 17.87 0.17 2.79
C ASP A 280 18.28 1.25 3.79
N SER A 281 17.33 2.01 4.34
CA SER A 281 17.66 3.09 5.26
C SER A 281 18.12 2.61 6.62
N ALA A 282 19.19 3.23 7.09
CA ALA A 282 19.72 3.06 8.44
C ALA A 282 18.93 3.91 9.45
N GLY A 283 19.07 3.58 10.74
CA GLY A 283 18.41 4.32 11.82
C GLY A 283 18.54 5.86 11.74
N PRO A 284 19.76 6.42 11.59
CA PRO A 284 19.94 7.87 11.49
C PRO A 284 19.28 8.53 10.28
N GLU A 285 19.06 7.80 9.18
CA GLU A 285 18.37 8.33 8.00
C GLU A 285 16.85 8.41 8.21
N LEU A 286 16.31 7.53 9.07
CA LEU A 286 14.89 7.47 9.42
C LEU A 286 14.53 8.41 10.58
N ALA A 287 15.48 8.69 11.46
CA ALA A 287 15.25 9.50 12.66
C ALA A 287 14.66 10.89 12.38
N PRO A 288 15.09 11.67 11.35
CA PRO A 288 14.50 12.96 11.02
C PRO A 288 12.98 12.93 10.90
N SER A 289 12.43 11.90 10.26
CA SER A 289 10.98 11.71 10.08
C SER A 289 10.23 11.36 11.37
N LEU A 290 10.92 11.16 12.48
CA LEU A 290 10.34 10.73 13.76
C LEU A 290 10.53 11.72 14.90
N HIS A 291 11.24 12.83 14.67
CA HIS A 291 11.58 13.78 15.74
C HIS A 291 10.36 14.42 16.41
N ILE A 292 9.29 14.64 15.64
CA ILE A 292 8.09 15.32 16.12
C ILE A 292 7.14 14.33 16.79
N SER A 293 6.90 13.19 16.14
CA SER A 293 5.89 12.20 16.53
C SER A 293 6.41 11.15 17.51
N HIS A 294 7.68 10.74 17.39
CA HIS A 294 8.30 9.65 18.16
C HIS A 294 9.73 10.01 18.61
N PRO A 295 9.92 11.09 19.40
CA PRO A 295 11.25 11.64 19.71
C PRO A 295 12.17 10.64 20.42
N GLU A 296 11.63 9.81 21.31
CA GLU A 296 12.43 8.77 21.99
C GLU A 296 12.92 7.69 21.03
N LEU A 297 12.10 7.33 20.04
CA LEU A 297 12.49 6.36 19.02
C LEU A 297 13.50 6.95 18.04
N ALA A 298 13.32 8.22 17.65
CA ALA A 298 14.29 8.95 16.83
C ALA A 298 15.68 8.93 17.48
N ALA A 299 15.77 9.31 18.76
CA ALA A 299 17.03 9.30 19.51
C ALA A 299 17.66 7.90 19.59
N ARG A 300 16.84 6.84 19.70
CA ARG A 300 17.33 5.45 19.68
C ARG A 300 17.86 5.03 18.31
N LEU A 301 17.20 5.44 17.23
CA LEU A 301 17.59 5.10 15.87
C LEU A 301 18.90 5.78 15.47
N GLU A 302 19.11 7.03 15.89
CA GLU A 302 20.37 7.76 15.69
C GLU A 302 21.58 7.04 16.30
N GLN A 303 21.36 6.32 17.39
CA GLN A 303 22.40 5.53 18.08
C GLN A 303 22.65 4.16 17.43
N THR A 304 21.97 3.84 16.31
CA THR A 304 22.10 2.55 15.62
C THR A 304 22.41 2.71 14.12
N PRO A 305 23.58 3.30 13.76
CA PRO A 305 23.92 3.64 12.38
C PRO A 305 24.05 2.44 11.44
N ASP A 306 24.43 1.27 11.94
CA ASP A 306 24.61 0.06 11.11
C ASP A 306 23.36 -0.84 11.08
N LYS A 307 22.25 -0.39 11.69
CA LYS A 307 21.01 -1.17 11.72
C LYS A 307 20.01 -0.63 10.72
N HIS A 308 19.47 -1.55 9.92
CA HIS A 308 18.36 -1.33 9.01
C HIS A 308 17.09 -1.93 9.65
N PRO A 309 16.37 -1.18 10.52
CA PRO A 309 15.30 -1.72 11.34
C PRO A 309 14.13 -2.31 10.53
N PHE A 310 13.98 -1.86 9.28
CA PHE A 310 12.90 -2.25 8.38
C PHE A 310 13.37 -3.02 7.14
N ALA A 311 14.59 -3.56 7.13
CA ALA A 311 15.14 -4.33 5.99
C ALA A 311 14.33 -5.59 5.66
N HIS A 312 13.67 -6.21 6.65
CA HIS A 312 12.90 -7.43 6.43
C HIS A 312 11.64 -7.16 5.58
N PRO A 313 11.32 -7.99 4.57
CA PRO A 313 10.17 -7.78 3.66
C PRO A 313 8.82 -7.57 4.34
N TYR A 314 8.63 -8.10 5.54
CA TYR A 314 7.45 -7.86 6.37
C TYR A 314 6.98 -6.39 6.42
N TYR A 315 7.92 -5.44 6.43
CA TYR A 315 7.62 -4.02 6.63
C TYR A 315 7.24 -3.28 5.35
N TRP A 316 7.60 -3.79 4.17
CA TRP A 316 7.50 -3.03 2.91
C TRP A 316 6.90 -3.86 1.76
N ALA A 317 7.15 -5.16 1.70
CA ALA A 317 6.71 -6.03 0.61
C ALA A 317 5.21 -6.31 0.63
N ALA A 318 4.52 -5.99 1.72
CA ALA A 318 3.07 -6.09 1.77
C ALA A 318 2.42 -5.14 0.76
N PHE A 319 3.03 -3.97 0.56
CA PHE A 319 2.45 -2.94 -0.29
C PHE A 319 2.58 -3.29 -1.77
N THR A 320 1.46 -3.19 -2.47
CA THR A 320 1.38 -3.40 -3.91
C THR A 320 0.67 -2.23 -4.57
N TYR A 321 1.00 -2.00 -5.84
CA TYR A 321 0.25 -1.11 -6.70
C TYR A 321 -0.57 -1.94 -7.69
N THR A 322 -1.89 -1.84 -7.61
CA THR A 322 -2.81 -2.52 -8.54
C THR A 322 -3.49 -1.49 -9.45
N GLY A 323 -3.38 -1.65 -10.78
CA GLY A 323 -3.89 -0.67 -11.76
C GLY A 323 -2.77 0.02 -12.55
N VAL A 324 -2.97 1.30 -12.91
CA VAL A 324 -2.04 2.08 -13.78
C VAL A 324 -1.62 3.44 -13.27
#